data_AF-A0A6P2K181-F1
#
_entry.id   AF-A0A6P2K181-F1
#
_cell.length_a   1.000
_cell.length_b   1.000
_cell.length_c   1.000
_cell.angle_alpha   90.00
_cell.angle_beta   90.00
_cell.angle_gamma   90.00
#
_symmetry.space_group_name_H-M   'P 1'
#
loop_
_entity.id
_entity.type
_entity.pdbx_description
1 polymer ?
#
loop_
_entity_poly.entity_id
_entity_poly.type
_entity_poly.pdbx_seq_one_letter_code
_entity_poly.pdbx_strand_id
1 'polypeptide(L)'
;MNMTRVWPSGDGKPVCMLGFGHPEFSARTGLPFENGVEDLDEYFAGMLLDDRGGPMQFMYYVNAPIKGVVVSVDSQVKSAHAVDVVKERFGLAATDLKWVTSIE
;
A
#
# COMPACT_ATOMS: atom_id res chain seq x y z
N MET A 1 -4.10 11.59 -20.50
CA MET A 1 -4.02 12.41 -19.28
C MET A 1 -2.75 12.02 -18.56
N ASN A 2 -1.78 12.95 -18.42
CA ASN A 2 -0.61 12.70 -17.59
C ASN A 2 -1.10 12.69 -16.14
N MET A 3 -1.33 11.51 -15.57
CA MET A 3 -1.48 11.37 -14.14
C MET A 3 -0.12 11.69 -13.55
N THR A 4 0.06 12.92 -13.07
CA THR A 4 1.23 13.30 -12.29
C THR A 4 1.33 12.27 -11.17
N ARG A 5 2.38 11.45 -11.18
CA ARG A 5 2.60 10.42 -10.17
C ARG A 5 2.98 11.14 -8.88
N VAL A 6 1.97 11.51 -8.09
CA VAL A 6 2.16 12.09 -6.76
C VAL A 6 2.43 10.92 -5.84
N TRP A 7 3.69 10.56 -5.68
CA TRP A 7 4.11 9.73 -4.56
C TRP A 7 3.80 10.48 -3.26
N PRO A 8 3.60 9.77 -2.13
CA PRO A 8 3.55 10.42 -0.82
C PRO A 8 4.75 11.37 -0.64
N SER A 9 4.59 12.35 0.23
CA SER A 9 5.52 13.47 0.48
C SER A 9 6.98 13.09 0.83
N GLY A 10 7.30 11.79 0.94
CA GLY A 10 8.55 11.25 1.44
C GLY A 10 8.52 10.99 2.95
N ASP A 11 7.55 11.55 3.66
CA ASP A 11 7.25 11.25 5.07
C ASP A 11 6.01 10.36 5.15
N GLY A 12 6.20 9.09 4.78
CA GLY A 12 5.15 8.07 4.77
C GLY A 12 5.18 7.22 6.03
N LYS A 13 4.00 6.82 6.52
CA LYS A 13 3.87 5.83 7.60
C LYS A 13 3.11 4.59 7.12
N PRO A 14 3.54 3.37 7.49
CA PRO A 14 2.84 2.15 7.15
C PRO A 14 1.58 2.00 8.01
N VAL A 15 0.43 1.76 7.39
CA VAL A 15 -0.87 1.68 8.09
C VAL A 15 -1.41 0.26 8.22
N CYS A 16 -1.12 -0.61 7.27
CA CYS A 16 -1.47 -2.02 7.33
C CYS A 16 -0.61 -2.87 6.40
N MET A 17 -0.71 -4.19 6.54
CA MET A 17 -0.21 -5.15 5.57
C MET A 17 -1.33 -6.07 5.11
N LEU A 18 -1.42 -6.21 3.79
CA LEU A 18 -2.33 -7.14 3.14
C LEU A 18 -1.69 -8.53 3.08
N GLY A 19 -2.50 -9.56 3.28
CA GLY A 19 -2.03 -10.94 3.42
C GLY A 19 -1.58 -11.62 2.14
N PHE A 20 -1.83 -10.99 0.99
CA PHE A 20 -1.51 -11.50 -0.33
C PHE A 20 -0.28 -10.82 -0.96
N GLY A 21 0.32 -11.46 -1.96
CA GLY A 21 1.48 -10.95 -2.69
C GLY A 21 1.10 -9.97 -3.80
N HIS A 22 2.11 -9.33 -4.42
CA HIS A 22 1.89 -8.34 -5.48
C HIS A 22 1.14 -8.87 -6.73
N PRO A 23 1.27 -10.13 -7.20
CA PRO A 23 0.53 -10.59 -8.37
C PRO A 23 -0.96 -10.74 -8.06
N GLU A 24 -1.29 -11.31 -6.89
CA GLU A 24 -2.66 -11.45 -6.42
C GLU A 24 -3.29 -10.09 -6.14
N PHE A 25 -2.54 -9.16 -5.53
CA PHE A 25 -3.00 -7.78 -5.34
C PHE A 25 -3.37 -7.16 -6.68
N SER A 26 -2.50 -7.24 -7.69
CA SER A 26 -2.74 -6.66 -9.01
C SER A 26 -4.00 -7.27 -9.66
N ALA A 27 -4.17 -8.59 -9.54
CA ALA A 27 -5.34 -9.29 -10.08
C ALA A 27 -6.65 -8.90 -9.38
N ARG A 28 -6.64 -8.72 -8.05
CA ARG A 28 -7.83 -8.36 -7.26
C ARG A 28 -8.20 -6.88 -7.38
N THR A 29 -7.21 -6.00 -7.48
CA THR A 29 -7.40 -4.54 -7.37
C THR A 29 -7.33 -3.81 -8.72
N GLY A 30 -6.72 -4.43 -9.73
CA GLY A 30 -6.41 -3.80 -11.01
C GLY A 30 -5.27 -2.77 -10.94
N LEU A 31 -4.65 -2.58 -9.78
CA LEU A 31 -3.58 -1.61 -9.60
C LEU A 31 -2.22 -2.25 -9.97
N PRO A 32 -1.50 -1.68 -10.94
CA PRO A 32 -0.24 -2.23 -11.39
C PRO A 32 0.88 -1.95 -10.40
N PHE A 33 1.83 -2.88 -10.35
CA PHE A 33 3.11 -2.70 -9.66
C PHE A 33 4.24 -2.49 -10.66
N GLU A 34 5.17 -1.63 -10.29
CA GLU A 34 6.47 -1.47 -10.95
C GLU A 34 7.53 -2.21 -10.14
N ASN A 35 8.41 -2.95 -10.81
CA ASN A 35 9.56 -3.56 -10.17
C ASN A 35 10.65 -2.50 -9.94
N GLY A 36 11.31 -2.57 -8.79
CA GLY A 36 12.50 -1.79 -8.48
C GLY A 36 13.49 -2.62 -7.68
N VAL A 37 14.70 -2.07 -7.53
CA VAL A 37 15.79 -2.68 -6.76
C VAL A 37 16.28 -1.62 -5.78
N GLU A 38 16.38 -1.99 -4.50
CA GLU A 38 16.90 -1.15 -3.43
C GLU A 38 18.02 -1.91 -2.73
N ASP A 39 19.27 -1.49 -2.93
CA ASP A 39 20.54 -2.03 -2.41
C ASP A 39 20.68 -3.56 -2.32
N LEU A 40 19.92 -4.20 -1.42
CA LEU A 40 19.96 -5.61 -1.07
C LEU A 40 18.64 -6.38 -1.33
N ASP A 41 17.60 -5.73 -1.86
CA ASP A 41 16.32 -6.38 -2.14
C ASP A 41 15.68 -5.91 -3.45
N GLU A 42 14.86 -6.78 -4.01
CA GLU A 42 13.93 -6.44 -5.08
C GLU A 42 12.59 -6.10 -4.45
N TYR A 43 11.92 -5.09 -5.01
CA TYR A 43 10.61 -4.71 -4.56
C TYR A 43 9.66 -4.49 -5.73
N PHE A 44 8.38 -4.56 -5.41
CA PHE A 44 7.31 -4.14 -6.27
C PHE A 44 6.62 -2.96 -5.57
N ALA A 45 6.55 -1.82 -6.25
CA ALA A 45 5.84 -0.63 -5.78
C ALA A 45 4.61 -0.31 -6.63
N GLY A 46 3.49 -0.02 -5.97
CA GLY A 46 2.27 0.48 -6.58
C GLY A 46 1.86 1.80 -5.91
N MET A 47 1.05 2.61 -6.60
CA MET A 47 0.53 3.86 -6.05
C MET A 47 -0.92 4.06 -6.44
N LEU A 48 -1.71 4.57 -5.49
CA LEU A 48 -3.07 5.05 -5.71
C LEU A 48 -3.17 6.49 -5.20
N LEU A 49 -3.74 7.38 -6.02
CA LEU A 49 -4.24 8.65 -5.53
C LEU A 49 -5.74 8.51 -5.26
N ASP A 50 -6.11 8.50 -3.99
CA ASP A 50 -7.50 8.39 -3.53
C ASP A 50 -8.02 9.77 -3.08
N ASP A 51 -9.29 10.08 -3.35
CA ASP A 51 -9.91 11.35 -3.00
C ASP A 51 -10.16 11.50 -1.49
N ARG A 52 -10.26 10.38 -0.76
CA ARG A 52 -10.52 10.36 0.69
C ARG A 52 -9.26 10.13 1.50
N GLY A 53 -8.31 9.36 0.97
CA GLY A 53 -7.08 8.99 1.66
C GLY A 53 -5.80 9.67 1.15
N GLY A 54 -5.88 10.43 0.05
CA GLY A 54 -4.71 11.04 -0.57
C GLY A 54 -3.81 10.02 -1.27
N PRO A 55 -2.51 10.34 -1.45
CA PRO A 55 -1.53 9.41 -2.00
C PRO A 55 -1.32 8.21 -1.09
N MET A 56 -1.44 7.01 -1.65
CA MET A 56 -1.18 5.74 -0.98
C MET A 56 -0.10 4.97 -1.74
N GLN A 57 0.88 4.47 -1.01
CA GLN A 57 1.94 3.63 -1.51
C GLN A 57 1.70 2.17 -1.11
N PHE A 58 1.91 1.26 -2.05
CA PHE A 58 1.82 -0.18 -1.87
C PHE A 58 3.20 -0.78 -2.13
N MET A 59 3.80 -1.46 -1.16
CA MET A 59 5.13 -2.04 -1.27
C MET A 59 5.11 -3.53 -0.99
N TYR A 60 5.73 -4.32 -1.87
CA TYR A 60 6.01 -5.73 -1.63
C TYR A 60 7.51 -5.96 -1.82
N TYR A 61 8.19 -6.39 -0.76
CA TYR A 61 9.61 -6.71 -0.78
C TYR A 61 9.81 -8.22 -0.97
N VAL A 62 10.62 -8.61 -1.96
CA VAL A 62 10.80 -10.01 -2.36
C VAL A 62 11.44 -10.83 -1.26
N ASN A 63 12.35 -10.26 -0.46
CA ASN A 63 13.06 -10.97 0.60
C ASN A 63 12.57 -10.65 2.02
N ALA A 64 11.47 -9.88 2.18
CA ALA A 64 10.91 -9.60 3.49
C ALA A 64 10.55 -10.89 4.26
N PRO A 65 10.82 -10.96 5.59
CA PRO A 65 10.56 -12.15 6.41
C PRO A 65 9.07 -12.44 6.54
N ILE A 66 8.23 -11.40 6.50
CA ILE A 66 6.77 -11.52 6.46
C ILE A 66 6.32 -11.08 5.07
N LYS A 67 5.75 -12.02 4.29
CA LYS A 67 5.24 -11.72 2.95
C LYS A 67 3.92 -10.96 3.02
N GLY A 68 3.77 -9.92 2.22
CA GLY A 68 2.53 -9.16 2.09
C GLY A 68 2.78 -7.82 1.43
N VAL A 69 1.70 -7.14 1.04
CA VAL A 69 1.77 -5.76 0.55
C VAL A 69 1.60 -4.81 1.72
N VAL A 70 2.63 -4.02 2.02
CA VAL A 70 2.57 -2.94 3.00
C VAL A 70 1.90 -1.74 2.35
N VAL A 71 0.89 -1.19 3.02
CA VAL A 71 0.24 0.05 2.60
C VAL A 71 0.75 1.19 3.47
N SER A 72 1.22 2.25 2.83
CA SER A 72 1.68 3.47 3.50
C SER A 72 0.97 4.70 2.97
N VAL A 73 0.80 5.70 3.82
CA VAL A 73 0.16 6.99 3.51
C VAL A 73 1.01 8.12 4.09
N ASP A 74 0.74 9.36 3.69
CA ASP A 74 1.37 10.54 4.31
C ASP A 74 1.17 10.54 5.84
N SER A 75 2.20 10.96 6.58
CA SER A 75 2.23 10.91 8.05
C SER A 75 1.07 11.66 8.72
N GLN A 76 0.51 12.68 8.07
CA GLN A 76 -0.64 13.47 8.53
C GLN A 76 -1.99 12.76 8.40
N VAL A 77 -2.07 11.68 7.63
CA VAL A 77 -3.30 10.91 7.46
C VAL A 77 -3.51 10.00 8.66
N LYS A 78 -4.73 9.96 9.19
CA LYS A 78 -5.09 9.06 10.30
C LYS A 78 -5.08 7.61 9.85
N SER A 79 -4.43 6.75 10.60
CA SER A 79 -4.18 5.35 10.21
C SER A 79 -5.49 4.57 10.05
N ALA A 80 -6.43 4.73 11.00
CA ALA A 80 -7.73 4.07 10.94
C ALA A 80 -8.54 4.47 9.69
N HIS A 81 -8.56 5.76 9.36
CA HIS A 81 -9.25 6.27 8.17
C HIS A 81 -8.64 5.72 6.87
N ALA A 82 -7.31 5.69 6.77
CA ALA A 82 -6.63 5.13 5.60
C ALA A 82 -6.96 3.64 5.41
N VAL A 83 -7.00 2.86 6.49
CA VAL A 83 -7.31 1.42 6.45
C VAL A 83 -8.74 1.18 5.97
N ASP A 84 -9.70 1.98 6.45
CA ASP A 84 -11.10 1.88 6.00
C ASP A 84 -11.23 2.23 4.52
N VAL A 85 -10.56 3.29 4.05
CA VAL A 85 -10.53 3.65 2.63
C VAL A 85 -9.98 2.51 1.78
N VAL A 86 -8.85 1.90 2.18
CA VAL A 86 -8.24 0.78 1.44
C VAL A 86 -9.18 -0.42 1.37
N LYS A 87 -9.84 -0.77 2.49
CA LYS A 87 -10.79 -1.89 2.52
C LYS A 87 -11.98 -1.64 1.61
N GLU A 88 -12.59 -0.47 1.68
CA GLU A 88 -13.72 -0.12 0.84
C GLU A 88 -13.34 -0.05 -0.64
N ARG A 89 -12.20 0.56 -0.96
CA ARG A 89 -11.74 0.77 -2.34
C ARG A 89 -11.54 -0.54 -3.10
N PHE A 90 -11.09 -1.57 -2.39
CA PHE A 90 -10.74 -2.87 -2.97
C PHE A 90 -11.65 -4.02 -2.51
N GLY A 91 -12.73 -3.71 -1.77
CA GLY A 91 -13.67 -4.71 -1.24
C GLY A 91 -13.00 -5.75 -0.33
N LEU A 92 -12.08 -5.33 0.53
CA LEU A 92 -11.29 -6.23 1.39
C LEU A 92 -11.99 -6.51 2.73
N ALA A 93 -11.90 -7.76 3.17
CA ALA A 93 -12.35 -8.18 4.49
C ALA A 93 -11.26 -7.93 5.56
N ALA A 94 -11.64 -7.91 6.84
CA ALA A 94 -10.66 -7.81 7.93
C ALA A 94 -9.61 -8.95 7.90
N THR A 95 -10.01 -10.13 7.44
CA THR A 95 -9.14 -11.31 7.29
C THR A 95 -8.12 -11.18 6.16
N ASP A 96 -8.29 -10.22 5.25
CA ASP A 96 -7.30 -9.91 4.22
C ASP A 96 -6.11 -9.11 4.78
N LEU A 97 -6.20 -8.57 6.01
CA LEU A 97 -5.14 -7.81 6.65
C LEU A 97 -4.37 -8.68 7.65
N LYS A 98 -3.04 -8.73 7.52
CA LYS A 98 -2.15 -9.40 8.47
C LYS A 98 -1.97 -8.61 9.76
N TRP A 99 -1.90 -7.30 9.63
CA TRP A 99 -1.82 -6.38 10.75
C TRP A 99 -2.31 -5.00 10.33
N VAL A 100 -2.68 -4.22 11.33
CA VAL A 100 -3.08 -2.81 11.22
C VAL A 100 -2.32 -2.04 12.29
N THR A 101 -1.79 -0.86 11.95
CA THR A 101 -1.18 0.04 12.95
C THR A 101 -2.24 0.92 13.60
N SER A 102 -2.01 1.29 14.85
CA SER A 102 -2.83 2.25 15.59
C SER A 102 -2.05 3.51 15.96
N ILE A 103 -0.94 3.77 15.28
CA ILE A 103 -0.11 4.97 15.51
C ILE A 103 -0.81 6.16 14.84
N GLU A 104 -1.08 7.20 15.63
CA GLU A 104 -1.62 8.48 15.16
C GLU A 104 -0.50 9.50 15.01
#